data_AF-A0A9E1ZLP1-F1
#
_entry.id   AF-A0A9E1ZLP1-F1
#
_cell.length_a   1.000
_cell.length_b   1.000
_cell.length_c   1.000
_cell.angle_alpha   90.00
_cell.angle_beta   90.00
_cell.angle_gamma   90.00
#
_symmetry.space_group_name_H-M   'P 1'
#
loop_
_entity.id
_entity.type
_entity.pdbx_description
1 polymer ?
#
loop_
_entity_poly.entity_id
_entity_poly.type
_entity_poly.pdbx_seq_one_letter_code
_entity_poly.pdbx_strand_id
1 'polypeptide(L)'
;MKSHRFGCLSATGIITAILTLTLIVGFSLTQGGVLFSPGKLNAEKGEQAWGGVRSHAEISGDCAACHAPPWGRETMGDRCVVCHTNIAEELQNTESLHSVLFVQNTTFTCKDCHPDHRGADAKLTLLDLNRFPHEATGFALNAHQKMNNGEPFSCENCHGKDITKFDVNTCEECHRDLDQVFTIAHQETFSKECLVCHDGVDIYGGEFDHNRFEFPLEGEHANLTCSKCHFGDTSTEELQATPQECYACHKEDDEHNGEFGESCGICHIPSDWENATFDHALSGFPLEGKHIDIECEDCHKNSIYEGTSSACVDCHLEDDEHNGEFGVECEQCHTSINWEDVTFDHALSNFPLDGAHINVTCEDCHVDQVFQGTKTECAACHEDPIYHAGLFGADCITCHTTNAWSPATYNERHTFPMNHESSGDNSCRTCHDISFDVYTCYGCHEHTPSNIASEHREEGISNYEDCMECHPDGREHDDD
;
A
#
# COMPACT_ATOMS: atom_id res chain seq x y z
N MET A 1 38.82 -16.82 -74.52
CA MET A 1 38.48 -17.86 -73.53
C MET A 1 39.72 -18.69 -73.24
N LYS A 2 40.37 -18.48 -72.09
CA LYS A 2 41.39 -19.40 -71.55
C LYS A 2 40.77 -20.04 -70.32
N SER A 3 40.46 -21.33 -70.39
CA SER A 3 39.91 -22.11 -69.30
C SER A 3 41.01 -22.40 -68.27
N HIS A 4 40.90 -21.81 -67.08
CA HIS A 4 41.68 -22.23 -65.93
C HIS A 4 41.17 -23.61 -65.50
N ARG A 5 41.96 -24.65 -65.76
CA ARG A 5 41.72 -25.99 -65.24
C ARG A 5 42.04 -25.97 -63.74
N PHE A 6 41.02 -26.23 -62.91
CA PHE A 6 41.15 -26.43 -61.47
C PHE A 6 42.22 -27.50 -61.18
N GLY A 7 43.36 -27.10 -60.62
CA GLY A 7 44.52 -27.96 -60.38
C GLY A 7 44.24 -29.19 -59.50
N CYS A 8 43.20 -29.13 -58.66
CA CYS A 8 42.86 -30.19 -57.69
C CYS A 8 42.02 -31.35 -58.28
N LEU A 9 41.47 -31.22 -59.50
CA LEU A 9 40.65 -32.25 -60.16
C LEU A 9 41.33 -32.83 -61.41
N SER A 10 42.65 -32.69 -61.51
CA SER A 10 43.43 -33.42 -62.51
C SER A 10 43.40 -34.92 -62.20
N ALA A 11 43.41 -35.78 -63.22
CA ALA A 11 43.47 -37.24 -63.02
C ALA A 11 44.68 -37.62 -62.14
N THR A 12 45.80 -36.92 -62.27
CA THR A 12 46.98 -37.04 -61.41
C THR A 12 46.72 -36.62 -59.96
N GLY A 13 45.96 -35.54 -59.73
CA GLY A 13 45.57 -35.11 -58.38
C GLY A 13 44.66 -36.12 -57.68
N ILE A 14 43.71 -36.70 -58.42
CA ILE A 14 42.81 -37.75 -57.89
C ILE A 14 43.60 -39.03 -57.58
N ILE A 15 44.47 -39.47 -58.49
CA ILE A 15 45.32 -40.65 -58.26
C ILE A 15 46.23 -40.43 -57.05
N THR A 16 46.83 -39.25 -56.91
CA THR A 16 47.68 -38.91 -55.76
C THR A 16 46.87 -38.90 -54.47
N ALA A 17 45.67 -38.31 -54.46
CA ALA A 17 44.80 -38.32 -53.28
C ALA A 17 44.37 -39.74 -52.88
N ILE A 18 44.01 -40.58 -53.85
CA ILE A 18 43.66 -41.99 -53.60
C ILE A 18 44.86 -42.75 -53.05
N LEU A 19 46.05 -42.59 -53.63
CA LEU A 19 47.29 -43.24 -53.16
C LEU A 19 47.67 -42.79 -51.76
N THR A 20 47.58 -41.49 -51.46
CA THR A 20 47.84 -40.97 -50.11
C THR A 20 46.81 -41.50 -49.12
N LEU A 21 45.53 -41.55 -49.49
CA LEU A 21 44.47 -42.12 -48.65
C LEU A 21 44.70 -43.62 -48.41
N THR A 22 45.07 -44.38 -49.44
CA THR A 22 45.36 -45.82 -49.28
C THR A 22 46.62 -46.06 -48.46
N LEU A 23 47.64 -45.21 -48.57
CA LEU A 23 48.83 -45.28 -47.72
C LEU A 23 48.49 -44.94 -46.26
N ILE A 24 47.71 -43.88 -46.01
CA ILE A 24 47.28 -43.51 -44.66
C ILE A 24 46.40 -44.62 -44.06
N VAL A 25 45.41 -45.11 -44.80
CA VAL A 25 44.52 -46.20 -44.34
C VAL A 25 45.31 -47.49 -44.13
N GLY A 26 46.20 -47.85 -45.05
CA GLY A 26 47.07 -49.02 -44.93
C GLY A 26 48.02 -48.94 -43.73
N PHE A 27 48.59 -47.76 -43.48
CA PHE A 27 49.43 -47.51 -42.32
C PHE A 27 48.62 -47.56 -41.02
N SER A 28 47.45 -46.91 -40.98
CA SER A 28 46.55 -46.93 -39.82
C SER A 28 46.07 -48.35 -39.47
N LEU A 29 45.81 -49.19 -40.47
CA LEU A 29 45.40 -50.59 -40.29
C LEU A 29 46.54 -51.51 -39.82
N THR A 30 47.80 -51.19 -40.13
CA THR A 30 48.97 -52.03 -39.79
C THR A 30 49.72 -51.57 -38.55
N GLN A 31 49.65 -50.29 -38.19
CA GLN A 31 50.39 -49.68 -37.07
C GLN A 31 49.48 -49.08 -36.00
N GLY A 32 48.16 -49.28 -36.07
CA GLY A 32 47.24 -48.98 -34.96
C GLY A 32 47.19 -47.51 -34.55
N GLY A 33 46.92 -46.59 -35.49
CA GLY A 33 46.70 -45.16 -35.19
C GLY A 33 47.90 -44.37 -34.63
N VAL A 34 49.07 -45.01 -34.41
CA VAL A 34 50.26 -44.42 -33.78
C VAL A 34 50.78 -43.17 -34.50
N LEU A 35 50.46 -43.01 -35.79
CA LEU A 35 50.78 -41.81 -36.58
C LEU A 35 50.23 -40.50 -35.96
N PHE A 36 49.12 -40.59 -35.21
CA PHE A 36 48.44 -39.46 -34.58
C PHE A 36 48.58 -39.46 -33.06
N SER A 37 49.47 -40.29 -32.51
CA SER A 37 49.67 -40.37 -31.05
C SER A 37 50.37 -39.11 -30.54
N PRO A 38 49.80 -38.40 -29.55
CA PRO A 38 50.43 -37.21 -28.97
C PRO A 38 51.64 -37.55 -28.07
N GLY A 39 51.89 -38.83 -27.78
CA GLY A 39 53.03 -39.28 -26.99
C GLY A 39 52.83 -40.69 -26.41
N LYS A 40 53.84 -41.20 -25.69
CA LYS A 40 53.76 -42.50 -25.00
C LYS A 40 52.80 -42.44 -23.82
N LEU A 41 52.02 -43.51 -23.64
CA LEU A 41 51.18 -43.70 -22.47
C LEU A 41 52.01 -43.91 -21.21
N ASN A 42 51.45 -43.55 -20.06
CA ASN A 42 52.07 -43.75 -18.74
C ASN A 42 52.25 -45.25 -18.42
N ALA A 43 53.38 -45.61 -17.80
CA ALA A 43 53.76 -46.97 -17.44
C ALA A 43 53.82 -47.23 -15.92
N GLU A 44 53.29 -46.30 -15.12
CA GLU A 44 53.16 -46.43 -13.67
C GLU A 44 52.21 -47.59 -13.36
N LYS A 45 52.69 -48.54 -12.54
CA LYS A 45 51.95 -49.77 -12.24
C LYS A 45 51.14 -49.60 -10.96
N GLY A 46 49.83 -49.75 -11.09
CA GLY A 46 48.95 -49.90 -9.92
C GLY A 46 49.20 -51.22 -9.19
N GLU A 47 48.89 -51.24 -7.89
CA GLU A 47 48.91 -52.46 -7.08
C GLU A 47 47.87 -53.48 -7.56
N GLN A 48 46.72 -52.98 -8.02
CA GLN A 48 45.61 -53.75 -8.59
C GLN A 48 45.55 -53.60 -10.11
N ALA A 49 45.16 -54.67 -10.80
CA ALA A 49 44.82 -54.62 -12.21
C ALA A 49 43.38 -54.15 -12.38
N TRP A 50 43.18 -53.10 -13.16
CA TRP A 50 41.90 -52.48 -13.46
C TRP A 50 41.60 -52.71 -14.94
N GLY A 51 40.43 -53.23 -15.29
CA GLY A 51 40.09 -53.57 -16.68
C GLY A 51 41.02 -54.60 -17.35
N GLY A 52 41.78 -55.38 -16.56
CA GLY A 52 42.72 -56.39 -17.05
C GLY A 52 44.15 -55.90 -17.30
N VAL A 53 44.46 -54.62 -17.05
CA VAL A 53 45.81 -54.06 -17.15
C VAL A 53 46.29 -53.41 -15.85
N ARG A 54 47.60 -53.30 -15.67
CA ARG A 54 48.19 -52.65 -14.47
C ARG A 54 48.75 -51.26 -14.74
N SER A 55 48.88 -50.87 -16.01
CA SER A 55 49.35 -49.55 -16.45
C SER A 55 48.76 -49.22 -17.81
N HIS A 56 48.59 -47.94 -18.13
CA HIS A 56 48.06 -47.53 -19.44
C HIS A 56 49.01 -47.91 -20.60
N ALA A 57 50.30 -48.08 -20.35
CA ALA A 57 51.27 -48.56 -21.35
C ALA A 57 50.97 -49.97 -21.88
N GLU A 58 50.25 -50.82 -21.13
CA GLU A 58 49.87 -52.18 -21.54
C GLU A 58 48.81 -52.20 -22.65
N ILE A 59 48.03 -51.13 -22.79
CA ILE A 59 47.04 -50.93 -23.88
C ILE A 59 47.57 -50.00 -24.99
N SER A 60 48.88 -49.76 -25.03
CA SER A 60 49.50 -48.93 -26.07
C SER A 60 49.19 -49.47 -27.48
N GLY A 61 48.60 -48.62 -28.32
CA GLY A 61 48.16 -48.97 -29.68
C GLY A 61 46.67 -49.32 -29.78
N ASP A 62 45.97 -49.54 -28.67
CA ASP A 62 44.51 -49.64 -28.64
C ASP A 62 43.88 -48.29 -28.27
N CYS A 63 43.89 -47.35 -29.21
CA CYS A 63 43.33 -46.01 -28.98
C CYS A 63 41.86 -46.05 -28.58
N ALA A 64 41.11 -47.06 -29.05
CA ALA A 64 39.70 -47.22 -28.76
C ALA A 64 39.46 -47.55 -27.28
N ALA A 65 40.43 -48.09 -26.54
CA ALA A 65 40.27 -48.35 -25.11
C ALA A 65 39.86 -47.09 -24.32
N CYS A 66 40.37 -45.91 -24.69
CA CYS A 66 40.07 -44.64 -24.01
C CYS A 66 39.30 -43.64 -24.89
N HIS A 67 39.52 -43.62 -26.21
CA HIS A 67 38.86 -42.67 -27.10
C HIS A 67 37.56 -43.25 -27.67
N ALA A 68 36.45 -42.58 -27.35
CA ALA A 68 35.17 -42.87 -27.96
C ALA A 68 35.13 -42.37 -29.42
N PRO A 69 34.43 -43.09 -30.32
CA PRO A 69 34.26 -42.65 -31.70
C PRO A 69 33.41 -41.36 -31.75
N PRO A 70 33.71 -40.41 -32.65
CA PRO A 70 33.03 -39.11 -32.70
C PRO A 70 31.54 -39.19 -33.11
N TRP A 71 31.07 -40.34 -33.58
CA TRP A 71 29.66 -40.64 -33.90
C TRP A 71 28.95 -41.45 -32.80
N GLY A 72 29.67 -41.80 -31.72
CA GLY A 72 29.11 -42.50 -30.55
C GLY A 72 28.50 -41.54 -29.53
N ARG A 73 27.70 -42.08 -28.62
CA ARG A 73 27.16 -41.33 -27.46
C ARG A 73 28.09 -41.38 -26.24
N GLU A 74 29.03 -42.30 -26.23
CA GLU A 74 30.03 -42.44 -25.16
C GLU A 74 31.08 -41.33 -25.26
N THR A 75 31.54 -40.89 -24.11
CA THR A 75 32.66 -39.98 -23.93
C THR A 75 33.93 -40.75 -23.54
N MET A 76 35.06 -40.05 -23.51
CA MET A 76 36.29 -40.61 -22.94
C MET A 76 36.13 -40.92 -21.44
N GLY A 77 35.38 -40.08 -20.70
CA GLY A 77 35.11 -40.30 -19.28
C GLY A 77 34.34 -41.60 -19.03
N ASP A 78 33.33 -41.88 -19.85
CA ASP A 78 32.55 -43.13 -19.78
C ASP A 78 33.46 -44.36 -19.96
N ARG A 79 34.50 -44.26 -20.80
CA ARG A 79 35.47 -45.36 -21.01
C ARG A 79 36.46 -45.50 -19.86
N CYS A 80 36.90 -44.40 -19.25
CA CYS A 80 37.80 -44.43 -18.09
C CYS A 80 37.19 -45.23 -16.93
N VAL A 81 35.91 -44.99 -16.61
CA VAL A 81 35.25 -45.60 -15.45
C VAL A 81 34.88 -47.08 -15.65
N VAL A 82 34.96 -47.61 -16.88
CA VAL A 82 34.82 -49.06 -17.14
C VAL A 82 35.95 -49.85 -16.47
N CYS A 83 37.17 -49.30 -16.48
CA CYS A 83 38.32 -49.91 -15.82
C CYS A 83 38.44 -49.41 -14.37
N HIS A 84 38.25 -48.10 -14.15
CA HIS A 84 38.29 -47.45 -12.84
C HIS A 84 36.93 -47.53 -12.12
N THR A 85 36.49 -48.75 -11.81
CA THR A 85 35.16 -48.97 -11.22
C THR A 85 35.01 -48.35 -9.83
N ASN A 86 36.10 -48.20 -9.08
CA ASN A 86 36.11 -47.48 -7.80
C ASN A 86 35.76 -46.00 -7.98
N ILE A 87 36.24 -45.36 -9.05
CA ILE A 87 35.88 -43.98 -9.37
C ILE A 87 34.44 -43.91 -9.89
N ALA A 88 33.98 -44.94 -10.60
CA ALA A 88 32.56 -45.06 -11.00
C ALA A 88 31.63 -45.09 -9.77
N GLU A 89 32.05 -45.76 -8.69
CA GLU A 89 31.34 -45.78 -7.40
C GLU A 89 31.44 -44.43 -6.68
N GLU A 90 32.62 -43.81 -6.64
CA GLU A 90 32.81 -42.47 -6.06
C GLU A 90 31.92 -41.43 -6.74
N LEU A 91 31.83 -41.41 -8.07
CA LEU A 91 30.98 -40.46 -8.80
C LEU A 91 29.48 -40.59 -8.44
N GLN A 92 29.04 -41.76 -7.96
CA GLN A 92 27.67 -41.97 -7.46
C GLN A 92 27.49 -41.58 -5.99
N ASN A 93 28.58 -41.48 -5.23
CA ASN A 93 28.56 -41.00 -3.85
C ASN A 93 28.76 -39.48 -3.82
N THR A 94 27.69 -38.75 -3.50
CA THR A 94 27.67 -37.27 -3.44
C THR A 94 28.67 -36.66 -2.45
N GLU A 95 29.18 -37.45 -1.51
CA GLU A 95 30.19 -37.01 -0.54
C GLU A 95 31.63 -37.23 -1.04
N SER A 96 31.82 -37.93 -2.16
CA SER A 96 33.16 -38.16 -2.70
C SER A 96 33.70 -36.90 -3.39
N LEU A 97 35.02 -36.71 -3.32
CA LEU A 97 35.71 -35.60 -3.98
C LEU A 97 35.41 -35.55 -5.49
N HIS A 98 35.40 -36.72 -6.16
CA HIS A 98 35.09 -36.79 -7.59
C HIS A 98 33.63 -36.42 -7.86
N SER A 99 32.67 -36.86 -7.05
CA SER A 99 31.28 -36.45 -7.26
C SER A 99 31.13 -34.94 -7.08
N VAL A 100 31.66 -34.38 -5.99
CA VAL A 100 31.59 -32.94 -5.68
C VAL A 100 32.17 -32.07 -6.81
N LEU A 101 33.35 -32.43 -7.33
CA LEU A 101 34.02 -31.66 -8.40
C LEU A 101 33.33 -31.76 -9.77
N PHE A 102 32.70 -32.90 -10.10
CA PHE A 102 32.12 -33.14 -11.42
C PHE A 102 30.60 -32.93 -11.48
N VAL A 103 29.88 -33.03 -10.35
CA VAL A 103 28.42 -32.81 -10.27
C VAL A 103 28.08 -31.32 -10.31
N GLN A 104 28.83 -30.48 -9.60
CA GLN A 104 28.58 -29.04 -9.57
C GLN A 104 29.23 -28.28 -10.75
N ASN A 105 30.17 -28.90 -11.47
CA ASN A 105 30.87 -28.27 -12.60
C ASN A 105 31.02 -29.21 -13.80
N THR A 106 30.14 -29.02 -14.80
CA THR A 106 30.09 -29.84 -16.02
C THR A 106 31.23 -29.58 -17.03
N THR A 107 32.14 -28.66 -16.73
CA THR A 107 33.23 -28.29 -17.65
C THR A 107 34.52 -29.09 -17.43
N PHE A 108 34.71 -29.69 -16.25
CA PHE A 108 35.88 -30.52 -15.98
C PHE A 108 35.76 -31.90 -16.61
N THR A 109 36.89 -32.42 -17.09
CA THR A 109 37.03 -33.78 -17.60
C THR A 109 38.15 -34.52 -16.87
N CYS A 110 38.12 -35.85 -16.83
CA CYS A 110 39.11 -36.65 -16.12
C CYS A 110 40.56 -36.28 -16.53
N LYS A 111 40.79 -35.99 -17.81
CA LYS A 111 42.12 -35.65 -18.37
C LYS A 111 42.69 -34.31 -17.88
N ASP A 112 41.87 -33.42 -17.33
CA ASP A 112 42.33 -32.10 -16.88
C ASP A 112 43.18 -32.24 -15.62
N CYS A 113 42.81 -33.19 -14.75
CA CYS A 113 43.58 -33.59 -13.58
C CYS A 113 44.42 -34.85 -13.83
N HIS A 114 43.97 -35.75 -14.72
CA HIS A 114 44.62 -37.01 -15.04
C HIS A 114 45.17 -37.09 -16.48
N PRO A 115 46.15 -36.24 -16.87
CA PRO A 115 46.63 -36.22 -18.24
C PRO A 115 47.53 -37.42 -18.57
N ASP A 116 47.19 -38.13 -19.64
CA ASP A 116 48.04 -39.16 -20.25
C ASP A 116 48.79 -38.62 -21.49
N HIS A 117 49.56 -39.50 -22.17
CA HIS A 117 50.41 -39.23 -23.33
C HIS A 117 51.61 -38.33 -23.07
N ARG A 118 51.96 -38.08 -21.81
CA ARG A 118 53.10 -37.22 -21.43
C ARG A 118 54.41 -37.99 -21.23
N GLY A 119 54.41 -39.30 -21.48
CA GLY A 119 55.57 -40.17 -21.30
C GLY A 119 55.33 -41.27 -20.27
N ALA A 120 56.16 -42.31 -20.33
CA ALA A 120 56.03 -43.50 -19.49
C ALA A 120 56.15 -43.19 -17.99
N ASP A 121 56.95 -42.18 -17.62
CA ASP A 121 57.25 -41.81 -16.24
C ASP A 121 56.52 -40.52 -15.80
N ALA A 122 55.61 -39.99 -16.62
CA ALA A 122 54.89 -38.75 -16.29
C ALA A 122 53.84 -39.02 -15.22
N LYS A 123 53.73 -38.17 -14.20
CA LYS A 123 52.69 -38.30 -13.18
C LYS A 123 51.30 -38.27 -13.82
N LEU A 124 50.48 -39.27 -13.51
CA LEU A 124 49.11 -39.32 -13.99
C LEU A 124 48.25 -38.24 -13.36
N THR A 125 48.37 -37.98 -12.06
CA THR A 125 47.55 -36.96 -11.38
C THR A 125 48.33 -35.64 -11.21
N LEU A 126 47.79 -34.55 -11.74
CA LEU A 126 48.26 -33.19 -11.58
C LEU A 126 47.13 -32.34 -10.99
N LEU A 127 47.16 -32.16 -9.67
CA LEU A 127 46.26 -31.24 -8.97
C LEU A 127 47.00 -29.91 -8.75
N ASP A 128 46.55 -28.84 -9.39
CA ASP A 128 47.04 -27.49 -9.07
C ASP A 128 46.40 -27.02 -7.77
N LEU A 129 47.07 -27.30 -6.66
CA LEU A 129 46.61 -26.97 -5.31
C LEU A 129 46.41 -25.47 -5.09
N ASN A 130 47.03 -24.61 -5.92
CA ASN A 130 46.84 -23.16 -5.82
C ASN A 130 45.57 -22.67 -6.53
N ARG A 131 44.91 -23.54 -7.30
CA ARG A 131 43.70 -23.23 -8.09
C ARG A 131 42.53 -24.16 -7.77
N PHE A 132 42.60 -24.86 -6.64
CA PHE A 132 41.54 -25.76 -6.22
C PHE A 132 40.27 -24.97 -5.86
N PRO A 133 39.11 -25.27 -6.49
CA PRO A 133 37.86 -24.53 -6.27
C PRO A 133 37.17 -25.01 -4.98
N HIS A 134 37.51 -24.40 -3.84
CA HIS A 134 36.96 -24.79 -2.54
C HIS A 134 35.45 -24.53 -2.44
N GLU A 135 34.93 -23.56 -3.19
CA GLU A 135 33.50 -23.31 -3.33
C GLU A 135 32.74 -24.53 -3.87
N ALA A 136 33.37 -25.34 -4.72
CA ALA A 136 32.76 -26.58 -5.21
C ALA A 136 32.59 -27.61 -4.08
N THR A 137 33.43 -27.52 -3.04
CA THR A 137 33.35 -28.38 -1.85
C THR A 137 32.45 -27.83 -0.74
N GLY A 138 31.70 -26.75 -1.02
CA GLY A 138 30.75 -26.17 -0.07
C GLY A 138 31.35 -25.17 0.92
N PHE A 139 32.62 -24.79 0.78
CA PHE A 139 33.26 -23.78 1.61
C PHE A 139 34.20 -22.90 0.79
N ALA A 140 33.83 -21.64 0.56
CA ALA A 140 34.63 -20.70 -0.20
C ALA A 140 35.73 -20.04 0.67
N LEU A 141 36.83 -19.64 0.05
CA LEU A 141 37.94 -18.99 0.79
C LEU A 141 37.86 -17.46 0.81
N ASN A 142 36.67 -16.89 0.55
CA ASN A 142 36.47 -15.45 0.40
C ASN A 142 36.82 -14.69 1.68
N ALA A 143 36.30 -15.13 2.83
CA ALA A 143 36.62 -14.58 4.15
C ALA A 143 37.94 -15.14 4.73
N HIS A 144 38.49 -16.20 4.12
CA HIS A 144 39.65 -16.95 4.61
C HIS A 144 40.88 -16.77 3.71
N GLN A 145 41.17 -15.54 3.29
CA GLN A 145 42.33 -15.22 2.44
C GLN A 145 43.61 -14.97 3.24
N LYS A 146 43.49 -14.47 4.48
CA LYS A 146 44.62 -14.06 5.32
C LYS A 146 44.37 -14.39 6.79
N MET A 147 45.45 -14.77 7.47
CA MET A 147 45.48 -14.91 8.92
C MET A 147 45.42 -13.54 9.62
N ASN A 148 45.20 -13.53 10.93
CA ASN A 148 45.14 -12.31 11.76
C ASN A 148 46.39 -11.43 11.70
N ASN A 149 47.55 -12.02 11.41
CA ASN A 149 48.84 -11.34 11.24
C ASN A 149 49.02 -10.75 9.83
N GLY A 150 48.04 -10.91 8.94
CA GLY A 150 48.04 -10.42 7.56
C GLY A 150 48.74 -11.32 6.54
N GLU A 151 49.33 -12.44 6.98
CA GLU A 151 49.93 -13.43 6.07
C GLU A 151 48.84 -14.27 5.37
N PRO A 152 49.06 -14.70 4.12
CA PRO A 152 48.11 -15.53 3.40
C PRO A 152 47.99 -16.92 4.04
N PHE A 153 46.79 -17.50 4.03
CA PHE A 153 46.60 -18.87 4.45
C PHE A 153 47.35 -19.85 3.53
N SER A 154 47.94 -20.89 4.13
CA SER A 154 48.46 -22.07 3.44
C SER A 154 47.54 -23.27 3.68
N CYS A 155 47.60 -24.28 2.81
CA CYS A 155 46.74 -25.47 2.92
C CYS A 155 46.87 -26.17 4.29
N GLU A 156 48.09 -26.18 4.85
CA GLU A 156 48.39 -26.82 6.14
C GLU A 156 47.71 -26.13 7.32
N ASN A 157 47.35 -24.85 7.19
CA ASN A 157 46.67 -24.11 8.25
C ASN A 157 45.23 -24.61 8.49
N CYS A 158 44.60 -25.20 7.48
CA CYS A 158 43.23 -25.71 7.58
C CYS A 158 43.17 -27.24 7.54
N HIS A 159 44.03 -27.89 6.75
CA HIS A 159 44.02 -29.35 6.58
C HIS A 159 45.12 -30.09 7.34
N GLY A 160 46.05 -29.38 7.98
CA GLY A 160 47.23 -30.00 8.60
C GLY A 160 48.10 -30.72 7.56
N LYS A 161 48.59 -31.92 7.90
CA LYS A 161 49.54 -32.68 7.06
C LYS A 161 48.89 -33.47 5.93
N ASP A 162 47.60 -33.75 6.02
CA ASP A 162 46.86 -34.56 5.04
C ASP A 162 45.73 -33.72 4.44
N ILE A 163 46.04 -33.09 3.30
CA ILE A 163 45.11 -32.22 2.56
C ILE A 163 43.86 -32.93 2.04
N THR A 164 43.81 -34.26 2.11
CA THR A 164 42.63 -35.04 1.69
C THR A 164 41.62 -35.21 2.82
N LYS A 165 41.95 -34.75 4.03
CA LYS A 165 41.07 -34.78 5.20
C LYS A 165 40.88 -33.37 5.73
N PHE A 166 39.76 -33.16 6.39
CA PHE A 166 39.43 -31.90 7.04
C PHE A 166 38.77 -32.21 8.39
N ASP A 167 39.28 -31.58 9.45
CA ASP A 167 38.69 -31.63 10.79
C ASP A 167 38.08 -30.26 11.08
N VAL A 168 36.77 -30.21 11.21
CA VAL A 168 36.00 -28.99 11.47
C VAL A 168 36.40 -28.33 12.79
N ASN A 169 36.94 -29.07 13.76
CA ASN A 169 37.42 -28.52 15.03
C ASN A 169 38.55 -27.49 14.85
N THR A 170 39.27 -27.54 13.72
CA THR A 170 40.27 -26.52 13.36
C THR A 170 39.67 -25.11 13.35
N CYS A 171 38.40 -24.99 12.97
CA CYS A 171 37.68 -23.71 12.98
C CYS A 171 37.55 -23.20 14.42
N GLU A 172 37.06 -24.04 15.35
CA GLU A 172 36.89 -23.68 16.76
C GLU A 172 38.21 -23.25 17.40
N GLU A 173 39.27 -24.06 17.25
CA GLU A 173 40.56 -23.76 17.87
C GLU A 173 41.13 -22.42 17.40
N CYS A 174 41.10 -22.17 16.10
CA CYS A 174 41.62 -20.93 15.54
C CYS A 174 40.75 -19.72 15.90
N HIS A 175 39.42 -19.79 15.74
CA HIS A 175 38.53 -18.68 16.06
C HIS A 175 38.49 -18.35 17.54
N ARG A 176 38.63 -19.36 18.41
CA ARG A 176 38.76 -19.16 19.86
C ARG A 176 40.06 -18.45 20.25
N ASP A 177 41.14 -18.64 19.50
CA ASP A 177 42.38 -17.88 19.69
C ASP A 177 42.25 -16.41 19.24
N LEU A 178 41.34 -16.11 18.30
CA LEU A 178 41.02 -14.75 17.87
C LEU A 178 40.14 -14.02 18.88
N ASP A 179 39.04 -14.66 19.28
CA ASP A 179 38.12 -14.15 20.30
C ASP A 179 37.47 -15.31 21.05
N GLN A 180 38.05 -15.64 22.20
CA GLN A 180 37.59 -16.73 23.04
C GLN A 180 36.18 -16.48 23.59
N VAL A 181 35.88 -15.23 23.97
CA VAL A 181 34.62 -14.88 24.63
C VAL A 181 33.49 -14.97 23.62
N PHE A 182 33.67 -14.36 22.44
CA PHE A 182 32.70 -14.42 21.36
C PHE A 182 32.48 -15.86 20.90
N THR A 183 33.55 -16.62 20.63
CA THR A 183 33.42 -17.97 20.06
C THR A 183 32.66 -18.91 20.98
N ILE A 184 32.94 -18.89 22.29
CA ILE A 184 32.23 -19.74 23.26
C ILE A 184 30.74 -19.34 23.34
N ALA A 185 30.44 -18.05 23.46
CA ALA A 185 29.05 -17.57 23.55
C ALA A 185 28.26 -17.87 22.25
N HIS A 186 28.90 -17.70 21.10
CA HIS A 186 28.32 -17.99 19.80
C HIS A 186 27.98 -19.49 19.66
N GLN A 187 28.91 -20.38 20.03
CA GLN A 187 28.69 -21.83 19.99
C GLN A 187 27.62 -22.31 20.99
N GLU A 188 27.55 -21.70 22.18
CA GLU A 188 26.50 -22.02 23.15
C GLU A 188 25.11 -21.57 22.66
N THR A 189 25.05 -20.52 21.83
CA THR A 189 23.79 -19.98 21.29
C THR A 189 23.34 -20.70 20.02
N PHE A 190 24.26 -20.94 19.06
CA PHE A 190 23.96 -21.37 17.69
C PHE A 190 24.53 -22.76 17.33
N SER A 191 24.99 -23.52 18.32
CA SER A 191 25.65 -24.83 18.16
C SER A 191 27.10 -24.78 17.65
N LYS A 192 27.76 -25.95 17.66
CA LYS A 192 29.14 -26.15 17.17
C LYS A 192 29.23 -26.53 15.69
N GLU A 193 28.10 -26.72 15.03
CA GLU A 193 28.05 -27.14 13.61
C GLU A 193 28.32 -25.94 12.67
N CYS A 194 29.57 -25.50 12.60
CA CYS A 194 29.96 -24.26 11.91
C CYS A 194 29.47 -24.18 10.46
N LEU A 195 29.53 -25.31 9.73
CA LEU A 195 29.22 -25.38 8.30
C LEU A 195 27.73 -25.34 7.98
N VAL A 196 26.85 -25.33 8.98
CA VAL A 196 25.40 -25.12 8.77
C VAL A 196 25.12 -23.69 8.32
N CYS A 197 25.92 -22.72 8.79
CA CYS A 197 25.77 -21.31 8.46
C CYS A 197 27.00 -20.74 7.74
N HIS A 198 28.21 -21.13 8.13
CA HIS A 198 29.43 -20.60 7.55
C HIS A 198 29.89 -21.39 6.32
N ASP A 199 29.68 -20.78 5.16
CA ASP A 199 30.12 -21.26 3.84
C ASP A 199 31.46 -20.65 3.41
N GLY A 200 32.13 -19.91 4.30
CA GLY A 200 33.39 -19.22 4.05
C GLY A 200 33.29 -17.94 3.19
N VAL A 201 32.08 -17.56 2.76
CA VAL A 201 31.75 -16.20 2.29
C VAL A 201 31.47 -15.25 3.45
N ASP A 202 31.06 -15.80 4.60
CA ASP A 202 30.72 -15.09 5.85
C ASP A 202 29.48 -14.19 5.76
N ILE A 203 28.45 -14.69 5.05
CA ILE A 203 27.20 -13.95 4.82
C ILE A 203 26.40 -13.68 6.10
N TYR A 204 26.61 -14.47 7.16
CA TYR A 204 25.99 -14.31 8.48
C TYR A 204 26.91 -13.56 9.48
N GLY A 205 27.99 -12.95 8.98
CA GLY A 205 28.91 -12.13 9.75
C GLY A 205 28.49 -10.66 9.82
N GLY A 206 29.48 -9.76 9.92
CA GLY A 206 29.25 -8.31 10.12
C GLY A 206 28.56 -7.57 8.97
N GLU A 207 28.47 -8.20 7.79
CA GLU A 207 27.80 -7.66 6.60
C GLU A 207 26.39 -8.26 6.40
N PHE A 208 25.90 -9.04 7.37
CA PHE A 208 24.54 -9.59 7.31
C PHE A 208 23.50 -8.47 7.37
N ASP A 209 22.63 -8.43 6.36
CA ASP A 209 21.55 -7.44 6.26
C ASP A 209 20.19 -8.12 6.48
N HIS A 210 19.62 -7.91 7.67
CA HIS A 210 18.33 -8.46 8.06
C HIS A 210 17.16 -7.82 7.29
N ASN A 211 17.32 -6.59 6.76
CA ASN A 211 16.26 -5.88 6.05
C ASN A 211 15.97 -6.45 4.66
N ARG A 212 16.67 -7.53 4.28
CA ARG A 212 16.39 -8.33 3.09
C ARG A 212 15.31 -9.39 3.30
N PHE A 213 14.87 -9.58 4.54
CA PHE A 213 13.88 -10.59 4.94
C PHE A 213 12.55 -9.94 5.36
N GLU A 214 11.56 -10.77 5.68
CA GLU A 214 10.17 -10.34 5.93
C GLU A 214 10.01 -9.45 7.16
N PHE A 215 10.85 -9.63 8.19
CA PHE A 215 10.89 -8.79 9.37
C PHE A 215 12.06 -7.80 9.29
N PRO A 216 11.85 -6.55 8.82
CA PRO A 216 12.90 -5.54 8.85
C PRO A 216 13.18 -5.09 10.30
N LEU A 217 14.45 -4.91 10.63
CA LEU A 217 14.84 -4.42 11.96
C LEU A 217 14.74 -2.89 11.98
N GLU A 218 13.65 -2.39 12.55
CA GLU A 218 13.35 -0.97 12.68
C GLU A 218 13.30 -0.52 14.15
N GLY A 219 13.47 0.78 14.39
CA GLY A 219 13.46 1.35 15.73
C GLY A 219 14.51 0.73 16.65
N GLU A 220 14.10 0.36 17.86
CA GLU A 220 15.00 -0.25 18.86
C GLU A 220 15.48 -1.67 18.47
N HIS A 221 14.81 -2.36 17.53
CA HIS A 221 15.25 -3.68 17.06
C HIS A 221 16.51 -3.62 16.19
N ALA A 222 16.81 -2.46 15.58
CA ALA A 222 17.91 -2.30 14.63
C ALA A 222 19.32 -2.58 15.22
N ASN A 223 19.48 -2.45 16.53
CA ASN A 223 20.77 -2.61 17.21
C ASN A 223 20.87 -3.91 18.04
N LEU A 224 19.90 -4.81 17.92
CA LEU A 224 19.90 -6.07 18.66
C LEU A 224 20.89 -7.08 18.05
N THR A 225 21.50 -7.88 18.92
CA THR A 225 22.28 -9.05 18.49
C THR A 225 21.33 -10.19 18.13
N CYS A 226 21.72 -11.05 17.18
CA CYS A 226 20.90 -12.19 16.71
C CYS A 226 20.30 -13.02 17.87
N SER A 227 21.09 -13.27 18.92
CA SER A 227 20.70 -14.05 20.11
C SER A 227 19.58 -13.42 20.96
N LYS A 228 19.22 -12.16 20.71
CA LYS A 228 18.09 -11.49 21.38
C LYS A 228 16.75 -11.86 20.80
N CYS A 229 16.73 -12.38 19.57
CA CYS A 229 15.52 -12.81 18.87
C CYS A 229 15.54 -14.32 18.62
N HIS A 230 16.71 -14.87 18.29
CA HIS A 230 16.91 -16.27 17.94
C HIS A 230 17.38 -17.07 19.15
N PHE A 231 16.45 -17.78 19.80
CA PHE A 231 16.66 -18.45 21.07
C PHE A 231 16.97 -19.94 20.90
N GLY A 232 18.24 -20.26 20.68
CA GLY A 232 18.69 -21.64 20.52
C GLY A 232 18.44 -22.22 19.13
N ASP A 233 18.24 -21.35 18.14
CA ASP A 233 18.19 -21.74 16.73
C ASP A 233 19.58 -22.20 16.29
N THR A 234 19.67 -23.38 15.72
CA THR A 234 20.93 -24.05 15.32
C THR A 234 21.07 -24.22 13.82
N SER A 235 20.04 -23.81 13.06
CA SER A 235 20.02 -23.90 11.60
C SER A 235 19.37 -22.67 10.97
N THR A 236 19.67 -22.44 9.70
CA THR A 236 19.07 -21.34 8.93
C THR A 236 17.56 -21.48 8.78
N GLU A 237 17.04 -22.72 8.75
CA GLU A 237 15.59 -23.00 8.74
C GLU A 237 14.93 -22.60 10.06
N GLU A 238 15.56 -22.90 11.20
CA GLU A 238 15.06 -22.50 12.52
C GLU A 238 15.07 -20.97 12.69
N LEU A 239 16.13 -20.29 12.26
CA LEU A 239 16.21 -18.81 12.27
C LEU A 239 15.09 -18.17 11.43
N GLN A 240 14.74 -18.77 10.30
CA GLN A 240 13.65 -18.27 9.44
C GLN A 240 12.26 -18.56 10.01
N ALA A 241 12.15 -19.56 10.89
CA ALA A 241 10.90 -19.93 11.54
C ALA A 241 10.64 -19.13 12.83
N THR A 242 11.54 -18.24 13.24
CA THR A 242 11.36 -17.38 14.41
C THR A 242 10.08 -16.55 14.27
N PRO A 243 9.18 -16.56 15.28
CA PRO A 243 7.94 -15.78 15.23
C PRO A 243 8.20 -14.28 15.02
N GLN A 244 7.41 -13.68 14.13
CA GLN A 244 7.52 -12.27 13.75
C GLN A 244 6.46 -11.38 14.41
N GLU A 245 5.47 -11.98 15.06
CA GLU A 245 4.39 -11.23 15.69
C GLU A 245 4.85 -10.61 16.99
N CYS A 246 4.56 -9.32 17.18
CA CYS A 246 4.99 -8.55 18.35
C CYS A 246 4.70 -9.30 19.67
N TYR A 247 3.47 -9.81 19.80
CA TYR A 247 3.03 -10.52 21.00
C TYR A 247 3.82 -11.81 21.29
N ALA A 248 4.36 -12.48 20.27
CA ALA A 248 5.15 -13.71 20.48
C ALA A 248 6.43 -13.44 21.29
N CYS A 249 7.00 -12.24 21.18
CA CYS A 249 8.19 -11.82 21.92
C CYS A 249 7.86 -10.91 23.12
N HIS A 250 6.87 -10.03 22.97
CA HIS A 250 6.53 -8.98 23.95
C HIS A 250 5.33 -9.32 24.83
N LYS A 251 4.94 -10.60 24.94
CA LYS A 251 3.83 -11.02 25.78
C LYS A 251 3.95 -10.54 27.24
N GLU A 252 5.15 -10.62 27.81
CA GLU A 252 5.40 -10.23 29.20
C GLU A 252 5.59 -8.71 29.36
N ASP A 253 5.74 -7.98 28.24
CA ASP A 253 5.87 -6.52 28.20
C ASP A 253 4.49 -5.83 27.99
N ASP A 254 3.41 -6.60 27.84
CA ASP A 254 2.06 -6.05 27.62
C ASP A 254 1.46 -5.49 28.91
N GLU A 255 1.60 -4.17 29.08
CA GLU A 255 1.02 -3.39 30.18
C GLU A 255 -0.52 -3.43 30.19
N HIS A 256 -1.16 -3.79 29.08
CA HIS A 256 -2.62 -3.86 28.95
C HIS A 256 -3.20 -5.21 29.39
N ASN A 257 -2.36 -6.16 29.81
CA ASN A 257 -2.79 -7.48 30.28
C ASN A 257 -3.70 -8.23 29.29
N GLY A 258 -3.50 -8.04 27.99
CA GLY A 258 -4.26 -8.68 26.91
C GLY A 258 -5.60 -8.05 26.58
N GLU A 259 -5.95 -6.89 27.15
CA GLU A 259 -7.26 -6.23 26.91
C GLU A 259 -7.48 -5.84 25.44
N PHE A 260 -6.41 -5.52 24.70
CA PHE A 260 -6.46 -5.11 23.29
C PHE A 260 -6.10 -6.23 22.29
N GLY A 261 -5.97 -7.46 22.77
CA GLY A 261 -5.50 -8.58 21.96
C GLY A 261 -4.02 -8.48 21.60
N GLU A 262 -3.61 -9.21 20.56
CA GLU A 262 -2.20 -9.43 20.23
C GLU A 262 -1.66 -8.50 19.13
N SER A 263 -2.52 -7.65 18.56
CA SER A 263 -2.21 -6.77 17.43
C SER A 263 -1.70 -5.40 17.88
N CYS A 264 -0.57 -5.39 18.59
CA CYS A 264 0.03 -4.16 19.15
C CYS A 264 0.28 -3.08 18.09
N GLY A 265 0.62 -3.49 16.87
CA GLY A 265 0.93 -2.61 15.73
C GLY A 265 -0.24 -1.78 15.20
N ILE A 266 -1.45 -1.96 15.73
CA ILE A 266 -2.59 -1.08 15.46
C ILE A 266 -2.39 0.29 16.14
N CYS A 267 -1.72 0.30 17.30
CA CYS A 267 -1.52 1.49 18.11
C CYS A 267 -0.05 1.88 18.25
N HIS A 268 0.85 0.90 18.36
CA HIS A 268 2.26 1.14 18.64
C HIS A 268 3.12 0.94 17.39
N ILE A 269 4.19 1.73 17.28
CA ILE A 269 5.23 1.55 16.26
C ILE A 269 6.59 1.26 16.91
N PRO A 270 7.46 0.43 16.30
CA PRO A 270 8.75 0.07 16.90
C PRO A 270 9.71 1.24 17.17
N SER A 271 9.52 2.38 16.50
CA SER A 271 10.37 3.57 16.64
C SER A 271 9.91 4.55 17.72
N ASP A 272 8.67 4.45 18.20
CA ASP A 272 8.10 5.34 19.22
C ASP A 272 7.02 4.60 20.01
N TRP A 273 7.46 3.60 20.79
CA TRP A 273 6.56 2.68 21.47
C TRP A 273 5.67 3.36 22.53
N GLU A 274 6.23 4.35 23.23
CA GLU A 274 5.55 5.04 24.33
C GLU A 274 4.38 5.92 23.84
N ASN A 275 4.44 6.43 22.61
CA ASN A 275 3.38 7.24 22.03
C ASN A 275 2.50 6.40 21.11
N ALA A 276 1.45 5.82 21.67
CA ALA A 276 0.43 5.13 20.89
C ALA A 276 -0.33 6.10 19.98
N THR A 277 -0.60 5.67 18.74
CA THR A 277 -1.43 6.41 17.78
C THR A 277 -2.47 5.49 17.18
N PHE A 278 -3.74 5.91 17.14
CA PHE A 278 -4.81 5.14 16.53
C PHE A 278 -5.57 5.98 15.49
N ASP A 279 -5.75 5.40 14.29
CA ASP A 279 -6.54 6.03 13.24
C ASP A 279 -8.04 5.87 13.50
N HIS A 280 -8.65 6.91 14.07
CA HIS A 280 -10.09 6.95 14.35
C HIS A 280 -10.98 6.92 13.10
N ALA A 281 -10.45 7.15 11.90
CA ALA A 281 -11.21 6.94 10.66
C ALA A 281 -11.57 5.47 10.43
N LEU A 282 -10.91 4.54 11.13
CA LEU A 282 -11.24 3.11 11.14
C LEU A 282 -12.32 2.75 12.17
N SER A 283 -12.78 3.71 12.97
CA SER A 283 -13.79 3.52 14.02
C SER A 283 -15.18 3.99 13.60
N GLY A 284 -16.19 3.74 14.43
CA GLY A 284 -17.53 4.28 14.26
C GLY A 284 -17.67 5.77 14.58
N PHE A 285 -16.62 6.40 15.10
CA PHE A 285 -16.59 7.82 15.46
C PHE A 285 -15.29 8.47 14.94
N PRO A 286 -15.28 8.93 13.68
CA PRO A 286 -14.17 9.71 13.15
C PRO A 286 -14.01 11.01 13.94
N LEU A 287 -12.79 11.29 14.42
CA LEU A 287 -12.51 12.54 15.11
C LEU A 287 -12.50 13.71 14.11
N GLU A 288 -13.42 14.65 14.31
CA GLU A 288 -13.58 15.85 13.49
C GLU A 288 -13.69 17.10 14.37
N GLY A 289 -13.39 18.26 13.77
CA GLY A 289 -13.52 19.55 14.45
C GLY A 289 -12.64 19.62 15.71
N LYS A 290 -13.26 19.95 16.84
CA LYS A 290 -12.56 20.09 18.13
C LYS A 290 -12.15 18.77 18.78
N HIS A 291 -12.67 17.64 18.32
CA HIS A 291 -12.31 16.32 18.86
C HIS A 291 -10.99 15.77 18.33
N ILE A 292 -10.37 16.39 17.32
CA ILE A 292 -9.12 15.91 16.72
C ILE A 292 -7.94 15.95 17.70
N ASP A 293 -7.91 16.96 18.57
CA ASP A 293 -6.79 17.22 19.48
C ASP A 293 -7.07 16.78 20.93
N ILE A 294 -8.04 15.88 21.13
CA ILE A 294 -8.42 15.41 22.47
C ILE A 294 -7.57 14.20 22.89
N GLU A 295 -7.23 14.12 24.17
CA GLU A 295 -6.48 12.98 24.72
C GLU A 295 -7.36 11.72 24.76
N CYS A 296 -6.74 10.54 24.64
CA CYS A 296 -7.48 9.27 24.57
C CYS A 296 -8.36 9.06 25.82
N GLU A 297 -7.84 9.39 27.00
CA GLU A 297 -8.50 9.20 28.30
C GLU A 297 -9.68 10.16 28.50
N ASP A 298 -9.80 11.20 27.69
CA ASP A 298 -10.93 12.10 27.72
C ASP A 298 -12.20 11.45 27.16
N CYS A 299 -12.05 10.57 26.17
CA CYS A 299 -13.13 9.74 25.63
C CYS A 299 -13.16 8.34 26.26
N HIS A 300 -12.01 7.66 26.32
CA HIS A 300 -11.86 6.28 26.76
C HIS A 300 -11.56 6.19 28.25
N LYS A 301 -12.57 6.51 29.07
CA LYS A 301 -12.45 6.53 30.53
C LYS A 301 -12.03 5.18 31.10
N ASN A 302 -11.05 5.20 32.01
CA ASN A 302 -10.45 4.01 32.62
C ASN A 302 -9.85 3.02 31.60
N SER A 303 -9.37 3.53 30.46
CA SER A 303 -8.80 2.71 29.37
C SER A 303 -9.81 1.73 28.77
N ILE A 304 -11.11 2.05 28.82
CA ILE A 304 -12.16 1.27 28.16
C ILE A 304 -12.40 1.86 26.77
N TYR A 305 -11.97 1.14 25.74
CA TYR A 305 -12.08 1.58 24.34
C TYR A 305 -13.27 0.95 23.60
N GLU A 306 -13.66 -0.27 23.97
CA GLU A 306 -14.83 -0.93 23.39
C GLU A 306 -16.12 -0.35 23.97
N GLY A 307 -17.06 0.02 23.10
CA GLY A 307 -18.38 0.50 23.50
C GLY A 307 -18.39 1.91 24.09
N THR A 308 -17.29 2.67 23.96
CA THR A 308 -17.30 4.11 24.23
C THR A 308 -18.41 4.76 23.41
N SER A 309 -19.28 5.51 24.09
CA SER A 309 -20.43 6.10 23.42
C SER A 309 -19.99 7.21 22.47
N SER A 310 -20.64 7.26 21.31
CA SER A 310 -20.52 8.35 20.35
C SER A 310 -21.65 9.38 20.46
N ALA A 311 -22.56 9.21 21.42
CA ALA A 311 -23.68 10.13 21.61
C ALA A 311 -23.19 11.41 22.31
N CYS A 312 -23.48 12.57 21.71
CA CYS A 312 -23.05 13.89 22.20
C CYS A 312 -23.37 14.09 23.69
N VAL A 313 -24.60 13.73 24.09
CA VAL A 313 -25.09 13.91 25.46
C VAL A 313 -24.32 13.08 26.49
N ASP A 314 -23.72 11.94 26.12
CA ASP A 314 -23.03 11.10 27.10
C ASP A 314 -21.72 11.74 27.60
N CYS A 315 -21.19 12.71 26.85
CA CYS A 315 -20.02 13.51 27.25
C CYS A 315 -20.41 14.94 27.62
N HIS A 316 -21.34 15.56 26.88
CA HIS A 316 -21.70 16.98 27.01
C HIS A 316 -22.97 17.22 27.83
N LEU A 317 -23.42 16.25 28.65
CA LEU A 317 -24.61 16.44 29.50
C LEU A 317 -24.48 17.66 30.43
N GLU A 318 -23.30 17.88 31.00
CA GLU A 318 -23.05 19.00 31.90
C GLU A 318 -22.83 20.33 31.16
N ASP A 319 -22.57 20.26 29.85
CA ASP A 319 -22.38 21.43 28.97
C ASP A 319 -23.70 21.88 28.31
N ASP A 320 -24.81 21.13 28.50
CA ASP A 320 -26.10 21.47 27.91
C ASP A 320 -26.76 22.67 28.58
N GLU A 321 -26.53 23.85 28.01
CA GLU A 321 -27.15 25.12 28.40
C GLU A 321 -28.70 25.12 28.25
N HIS A 322 -29.26 24.19 27.47
CA HIS A 322 -30.71 24.09 27.24
C HIS A 322 -31.45 23.30 28.33
N ASN A 323 -30.73 22.73 29.31
CA ASN A 323 -31.30 21.95 30.41
C ASN A 323 -32.23 20.80 29.92
N GLY A 324 -31.91 20.18 28.78
CA GLY A 324 -32.65 19.07 28.19
C GLY A 324 -33.93 19.43 27.44
N GLU A 325 -34.22 20.71 27.18
CA GLU A 325 -35.46 21.14 26.51
C GLU A 325 -35.58 20.63 25.06
N PHE A 326 -34.45 20.40 24.38
CA PHE A 326 -34.39 19.98 22.97
C PHE A 326 -34.05 18.51 22.76
N GLY A 327 -33.99 17.70 23.82
CA GLY A 327 -33.61 16.29 23.73
C GLY A 327 -32.10 16.09 23.56
N VAL A 328 -31.69 15.03 22.87
CA VAL A 328 -30.29 14.56 22.80
C VAL A 328 -29.66 14.63 21.40
N GLU A 329 -30.43 15.08 20.41
CA GLU A 329 -30.03 15.16 19.00
C GLU A 329 -29.36 16.51 18.72
N CYS A 330 -28.26 16.79 19.43
CA CYS A 330 -27.55 18.07 19.38
C CYS A 330 -27.10 18.44 17.96
N GLU A 331 -26.79 17.44 17.13
CA GLU A 331 -26.32 17.56 15.75
C GLU A 331 -27.37 18.14 14.78
N GLN A 332 -28.63 18.27 15.20
CA GLN A 332 -29.64 18.98 14.43
C GLN A 332 -29.41 20.50 14.39
N CYS A 333 -28.65 21.01 15.36
CA CYS A 333 -28.41 22.44 15.55
C CYS A 333 -26.91 22.77 15.62
N HIS A 334 -26.11 21.94 16.28
CA HIS A 334 -24.69 22.20 16.57
C HIS A 334 -23.78 21.32 15.72
N THR A 335 -22.53 21.79 15.52
CA THR A 335 -21.48 21.02 14.85
C THR A 335 -20.30 20.77 15.79
N SER A 336 -19.56 19.69 15.58
CA SER A 336 -18.32 19.37 16.31
C SER A 336 -17.17 20.35 16.03
N ILE A 337 -17.31 21.19 14.99
CA ILE A 337 -16.31 22.18 14.59
C ILE A 337 -16.43 23.45 15.45
N ASN A 338 -17.66 23.96 15.57
CA ASN A 338 -17.97 25.11 16.39
C ASN A 338 -19.39 24.96 16.95
N TRP A 339 -19.50 24.94 18.27
CA TRP A 339 -20.77 24.79 18.98
C TRP A 339 -21.61 26.07 18.94
N GLU A 340 -20.96 27.24 18.87
CA GLU A 340 -21.63 28.55 18.83
C GLU A 340 -22.27 28.83 17.46
N ASP A 341 -21.80 28.17 16.40
CA ASP A 341 -22.36 28.29 15.05
C ASP A 341 -23.57 27.34 14.93
N VAL A 342 -24.73 27.84 15.33
CA VAL A 342 -25.99 27.09 15.27
C VAL A 342 -26.58 27.13 13.86
N THR A 343 -26.92 25.96 13.32
CA THR A 343 -27.64 25.83 12.05
C THR A 343 -28.88 24.98 12.25
N PHE A 344 -30.07 25.55 12.04
CA PHE A 344 -31.33 24.80 12.07
C PHE A 344 -32.09 24.97 10.76
N ASP A 345 -32.47 23.85 10.14
CA ASP A 345 -33.26 23.86 8.91
C ASP A 345 -34.74 24.11 9.22
N HIS A 346 -35.17 25.37 9.10
CA HIS A 346 -36.55 25.76 9.29
C HIS A 346 -37.53 25.11 8.29
N ALA A 347 -37.06 24.56 7.16
CA ALA A 347 -37.92 23.82 6.24
C ALA A 347 -38.49 22.54 6.87
N LEU A 348 -37.89 22.05 7.95
CA LEU A 348 -38.37 20.90 8.74
C LEU A 348 -39.39 21.30 9.82
N SER A 349 -39.61 22.60 10.03
CA SER A 349 -40.51 23.11 11.05
C SER A 349 -41.95 23.32 10.54
N ASN A 350 -42.88 23.62 11.44
CA ASN A 350 -44.25 23.99 11.09
C ASN A 350 -44.37 25.38 10.44
N PHE A 351 -43.29 26.16 10.40
CA PHE A 351 -43.23 27.45 9.72
C PHE A 351 -41.94 27.56 8.90
N PRO A 352 -41.94 27.02 7.67
CA PRO A 352 -40.81 27.18 6.76
C PRO A 352 -40.53 28.66 6.49
N LEU A 353 -39.29 29.09 6.74
CA LEU A 353 -38.88 30.46 6.42
C LEU A 353 -38.80 30.63 4.90
N ASP A 354 -39.74 31.39 4.34
CA ASP A 354 -39.79 31.73 2.91
C ASP A 354 -40.00 33.24 2.69
N GLY A 355 -39.85 33.65 1.43
CA GLY A 355 -40.03 35.04 1.04
C GLY A 355 -39.17 36.02 1.84
N ALA A 356 -39.81 37.00 2.48
CA ALA A 356 -39.14 38.00 3.30
C ALA A 356 -38.62 37.45 4.63
N HIS A 357 -39.06 36.26 5.07
CA HIS A 357 -38.66 35.67 6.34
C HIS A 357 -37.34 34.88 6.28
N ILE A 358 -36.75 34.67 5.10
CA ILE A 358 -35.53 33.83 4.93
C ILE A 358 -34.33 34.33 5.74
N ASN A 359 -34.22 35.64 5.95
CA ASN A 359 -33.06 36.27 6.62
C ASN A 359 -33.39 36.87 7.99
N VAL A 360 -34.50 36.49 8.62
CA VAL A 360 -34.81 36.94 9.99
C VAL A 360 -33.85 36.29 10.97
N THR A 361 -33.49 36.97 12.05
CA THR A 361 -32.68 36.34 13.09
C THR A 361 -33.57 35.50 13.99
N CYS A 362 -32.97 34.53 14.69
CA CYS A 362 -33.71 33.65 15.58
C CYS A 362 -34.51 34.42 16.63
N GLU A 363 -33.92 35.48 17.20
CA GLU A 363 -34.48 36.28 18.29
C GLU A 363 -35.67 37.14 17.86
N ASP A 364 -35.81 37.44 16.55
CA ASP A 364 -36.95 38.16 16.01
C ASP A 364 -38.25 37.34 16.14
N CYS A 365 -38.14 36.00 16.15
CA CYS A 365 -39.26 35.08 16.31
C CYS A 365 -39.27 34.40 17.67
N HIS A 366 -38.12 33.96 18.16
CA HIS A 366 -37.92 33.21 19.40
C HIS A 366 -37.50 34.14 20.54
N VAL A 367 -38.46 34.97 20.96
CA VAL A 367 -38.28 35.94 22.05
C VAL A 367 -37.88 35.21 23.34
N ASP A 368 -36.90 35.78 24.04
CA ASP A 368 -36.31 35.20 25.26
C ASP A 368 -35.79 33.76 25.09
N GLN A 369 -35.37 33.41 23.87
CA GLN A 369 -34.86 32.08 23.50
C GLN A 369 -35.88 30.94 23.70
N VAL A 370 -37.17 31.27 23.64
CA VAL A 370 -38.25 30.27 23.68
C VAL A 370 -38.54 29.79 22.25
N PHE A 371 -38.02 28.61 21.91
CA PHE A 371 -38.17 28.02 20.58
C PHE A 371 -39.44 27.15 20.43
N GLN A 372 -39.90 26.54 21.53
CA GLN A 372 -41.12 25.72 21.49
C GLN A 372 -42.39 26.56 21.57
N GLY A 373 -43.36 26.25 20.71
CA GLY A 373 -44.69 26.87 20.74
C GLY A 373 -44.73 28.32 20.24
N THR A 374 -43.69 28.77 19.55
CA THR A 374 -43.70 30.06 18.84
C THR A 374 -44.91 30.11 17.90
N LYS A 375 -45.70 31.16 18.06
CA LYS A 375 -46.93 31.37 17.30
C LYS A 375 -46.59 31.65 15.84
N THR A 376 -47.36 31.05 14.94
CA THR A 376 -47.14 31.15 13.49
C THR A 376 -48.19 32.00 12.79
N GLU A 377 -49.20 32.48 13.54
CA GLU A 377 -50.21 33.38 13.01
C GLU A 377 -49.60 34.76 12.71
N CYS A 378 -49.92 35.33 11.55
CA CYS A 378 -49.38 36.62 11.12
C CYS A 378 -49.59 37.72 12.18
N ALA A 379 -50.77 37.75 12.80
CA ALA A 379 -51.17 38.72 13.82
C ALA A 379 -50.42 38.56 15.16
N ALA A 380 -49.69 37.46 15.37
CA ALA A 380 -48.86 37.29 16.57
C ALA A 380 -47.60 38.18 16.54
N CYS A 381 -47.13 38.53 15.33
CA CYS A 381 -45.92 39.31 15.11
C CYS A 381 -46.20 40.65 14.39
N HIS A 382 -47.17 40.67 13.49
CA HIS A 382 -47.52 41.82 12.69
C HIS A 382 -48.82 42.44 13.17
N GLU A 383 -48.74 43.67 13.69
CA GLU A 383 -49.91 44.43 14.10
C GLU A 383 -50.72 44.90 12.88
N ASP A 384 -52.05 44.81 13.00
CA ASP A 384 -52.98 45.27 11.96
C ASP A 384 -52.91 46.81 11.84
N PRO A 385 -52.47 47.37 10.71
CA PRO A 385 -52.30 48.81 10.56
C PRO A 385 -53.64 49.55 10.61
N ILE A 386 -53.60 50.80 11.09
CA ILE A 386 -54.78 51.67 11.28
C ILE A 386 -55.71 51.74 10.05
N TYR A 387 -55.16 51.64 8.84
CA TYR A 387 -55.91 51.75 7.59
C TYR A 387 -57.02 50.70 7.41
N HIS A 388 -56.86 49.51 8.01
CA HIS A 388 -57.87 48.46 7.96
C HIS A 388 -58.04 47.69 9.27
N ALA A 389 -57.63 48.34 10.38
CA ALA A 389 -57.69 47.78 11.71
C ALA A 389 -59.09 47.25 12.05
N GLY A 390 -59.19 45.94 12.24
CA GLY A 390 -60.43 45.27 12.66
C GLY A 390 -61.48 45.08 11.55
N LEU A 391 -61.15 45.39 10.29
CA LEU A 391 -62.08 45.23 9.16
C LEU A 391 -62.06 43.82 8.55
N PHE A 392 -60.89 43.18 8.46
CA PHE A 392 -60.69 41.92 7.72
C PHE A 392 -60.34 40.71 8.59
N GLY A 393 -60.25 40.87 9.91
CA GLY A 393 -59.87 39.79 10.82
C GLY A 393 -58.39 39.38 10.69
N ALA A 394 -58.07 38.14 11.09
CA ALA A 394 -56.68 37.64 11.16
C ALA A 394 -56.22 36.88 9.90
N ASP A 395 -57.03 36.83 8.84
CA ASP A 395 -56.71 36.08 7.62
C ASP A 395 -55.90 36.93 6.62
N CYS A 396 -54.68 37.29 7.04
CA CYS A 396 -53.81 38.21 6.31
C CYS A 396 -53.43 37.68 4.91
N ILE A 397 -53.36 36.36 4.74
CA ILE A 397 -52.87 35.73 3.50
C ILE A 397 -53.85 35.83 2.32
N THR A 398 -55.11 36.21 2.60
CA THR A 398 -56.08 36.55 1.55
C THR A 398 -55.65 37.78 0.74
N CYS A 399 -54.88 38.69 1.36
CA CYS A 399 -54.43 39.93 0.73
C CYS A 399 -52.90 40.05 0.59
N HIS A 400 -52.15 39.48 1.52
CA HIS A 400 -50.70 39.59 1.62
C HIS A 400 -50.01 38.25 1.37
N THR A 401 -48.71 38.28 1.07
CA THR A 401 -47.91 37.06 0.90
C THR A 401 -46.68 37.11 1.80
N THR A 402 -46.08 35.96 2.07
CA THR A 402 -44.82 35.88 2.83
C THR A 402 -43.66 36.58 2.12
N ASN A 403 -43.75 36.85 0.81
CA ASN A 403 -42.75 37.61 0.07
C ASN A 403 -42.78 39.11 0.38
N ALA A 404 -43.97 39.69 0.57
CA ALA A 404 -44.15 41.11 0.85
C ALA A 404 -45.58 41.45 1.30
N TRP A 405 -45.70 42.48 2.14
CA TRP A 405 -46.98 43.12 2.50
C TRP A 405 -47.57 43.97 1.37
N SER A 406 -46.75 44.46 0.44
CA SER A 406 -47.18 45.33 -0.66
C SER A 406 -46.58 44.88 -2.00
N PRO A 407 -47.36 44.91 -3.11
CA PRO A 407 -48.77 45.29 -3.17
C PRO A 407 -49.68 44.20 -2.57
N ALA A 408 -50.74 44.62 -1.88
CA ALA A 408 -51.81 43.72 -1.46
C ALA A 408 -52.76 43.46 -2.64
N THR A 409 -53.31 42.25 -2.72
CA THR A 409 -54.29 41.89 -3.75
C THR A 409 -55.66 41.66 -3.13
N TYR A 410 -56.70 42.23 -3.71
CA TYR A 410 -58.08 41.98 -3.31
C TYR A 410 -58.87 41.48 -4.53
N ASN A 411 -59.23 40.20 -4.52
CA ASN A 411 -59.90 39.54 -5.65
C ASN A 411 -61.40 39.32 -5.41
N GLU A 412 -61.91 39.76 -4.26
CA GLU A 412 -63.32 39.68 -3.93
C GLU A 412 -64.14 40.79 -4.60
N ARG A 413 -65.47 40.63 -4.63
CA ARG A 413 -66.34 41.64 -5.23
C ARG A 413 -66.40 42.90 -4.38
N HIS A 414 -65.95 44.01 -4.93
CA HIS A 414 -66.12 45.33 -4.35
C HIS A 414 -67.55 45.86 -4.61
N THR A 415 -68.16 46.54 -3.64
CA THR A 415 -69.54 47.10 -3.75
C THR A 415 -69.65 48.11 -4.88
N PHE A 416 -68.56 48.84 -5.13
CA PHE A 416 -68.43 49.79 -6.23
C PHE A 416 -67.55 49.21 -7.35
N PRO A 417 -67.92 49.30 -8.64
CA PRO A 417 -67.14 48.73 -9.73
C PRO A 417 -65.75 49.38 -9.83
N MET A 418 -64.69 48.64 -9.52
CA MET A 418 -63.31 49.15 -9.60
C MET A 418 -62.82 49.40 -11.04
N ASN A 419 -63.60 49.01 -12.04
CA ASN A 419 -63.27 49.08 -13.47
C ASN A 419 -64.10 50.12 -14.24
N HIS A 420 -64.64 51.15 -13.59
CA HIS A 420 -65.30 52.26 -14.29
C HIS A 420 -64.25 53.31 -14.69
N GLU A 421 -64.14 53.54 -16.01
CA GLU A 421 -63.40 54.61 -16.71
C GLU A 421 -61.99 55.02 -16.23
N SER A 422 -61.24 54.15 -15.54
CA SER A 422 -59.84 54.42 -15.20
C SER A 422 -58.86 53.77 -16.18
N SER A 423 -57.90 54.57 -16.64
CA SER A 423 -56.73 54.14 -17.44
C SER A 423 -55.45 53.96 -16.59
N GLY A 424 -55.55 53.83 -15.26
CA GLY A 424 -54.39 53.82 -14.36
C GLY A 424 -54.44 52.79 -13.21
N ASP A 425 -53.31 52.66 -12.51
CA ASP A 425 -53.13 51.84 -11.31
C ASP A 425 -53.99 52.37 -10.14
N ASN A 426 -55.26 51.97 -10.10
CA ASN A 426 -56.18 52.31 -9.02
C ASN A 426 -55.82 51.54 -7.74
N SER A 427 -54.88 52.09 -6.97
CA SER A 427 -54.67 51.67 -5.57
C SER A 427 -55.96 51.86 -4.77
N CYS A 428 -56.24 50.99 -3.79
CA CYS A 428 -57.34 51.18 -2.84
C CYS A 428 -57.30 52.58 -2.18
N ARG A 429 -56.10 53.14 -1.98
CA ARG A 429 -55.87 54.47 -1.39
C ARG A 429 -56.35 55.64 -2.24
N THR A 430 -56.65 55.42 -3.52
CA THR A 430 -57.23 56.45 -4.38
C THR A 430 -58.64 56.80 -3.92
N CYS A 431 -59.44 55.80 -3.52
CA CYS A 431 -60.78 56.02 -2.99
C CYS A 431 -60.79 56.11 -1.47
N HIS A 432 -59.92 55.35 -0.80
CA HIS A 432 -59.84 55.23 0.65
C HIS A 432 -58.62 55.97 1.22
N ASP A 433 -58.76 57.27 1.43
CA ASP A 433 -57.65 58.16 1.82
C ASP A 433 -57.26 58.07 3.31
N ILE A 434 -58.23 57.75 4.18
CA ILE A 434 -58.04 57.63 5.63
C ILE A 434 -58.02 56.15 6.07
N SER A 435 -59.03 55.38 5.69
CA SER A 435 -59.21 53.97 6.04
C SER A 435 -60.14 53.28 5.04
N PHE A 436 -60.13 51.94 4.95
CA PHE A 436 -60.91 51.21 3.95
C PHE A 436 -62.44 51.23 4.19
N ASP A 437 -62.91 51.76 5.32
CA ASP A 437 -64.33 52.05 5.58
C ASP A 437 -64.75 53.48 5.22
N VAL A 438 -63.81 54.36 4.88
CA VAL A 438 -64.05 55.74 4.46
C VAL A 438 -63.68 55.90 2.98
N TYR A 439 -64.57 56.50 2.18
CA TYR A 439 -64.29 56.74 0.76
C TYR A 439 -64.56 58.20 0.36
N THR A 440 -63.91 58.64 -0.72
CA THR A 440 -64.13 59.96 -1.33
C THR A 440 -64.18 59.88 -2.85
N CYS A 441 -65.12 60.60 -3.45
CA CYS A 441 -65.23 60.75 -4.91
C CYS A 441 -64.40 61.95 -5.42
N TYR A 442 -64.03 62.87 -4.52
CA TYR A 442 -63.31 64.12 -4.83
C TYR A 442 -61.83 63.91 -5.18
N GLY A 443 -61.30 62.70 -4.94
CA GLY A 443 -59.92 62.34 -5.26
C GLY A 443 -59.67 62.05 -6.74
N CYS A 444 -60.72 61.97 -7.58
CA CYS A 444 -60.62 61.63 -9.00
C CYS A 444 -61.54 62.49 -9.90
N HIS A 445 -62.76 62.80 -9.47
CA HIS A 445 -63.66 63.69 -10.22
C HIS A 445 -63.21 65.15 -10.07
N GLU A 446 -63.34 65.94 -11.15
CA GLU A 446 -62.72 67.25 -11.36
C GLU A 446 -62.45 68.04 -10.06
N HIS A 447 -61.15 68.15 -9.75
CA HIS A 447 -60.59 68.21 -8.39
C HIS A 447 -60.92 69.43 -7.50
N THR A 448 -62.19 69.79 -7.34
CA THR A 448 -62.69 70.48 -6.15
C THR A 448 -64.20 70.23 -5.98
N PRO A 449 -64.71 70.24 -4.73
CA PRO A 449 -66.16 70.31 -4.50
C PRO A 449 -66.85 71.47 -5.23
N SER A 450 -66.13 72.56 -5.53
CA SER A 450 -66.69 73.70 -6.25
C SER A 450 -66.98 73.41 -7.72
N ASN A 451 -66.16 72.61 -8.39
CA ASN A 451 -66.34 72.28 -9.79
C ASN A 451 -67.51 71.30 -9.96
N ILE A 452 -67.52 70.25 -9.15
CA ILE A 452 -68.63 69.29 -9.07
C ILE A 452 -69.95 70.02 -8.77
N ALA A 453 -69.95 70.97 -7.82
CA ALA A 453 -71.12 71.80 -7.53
C ALA A 453 -71.52 72.76 -8.66
N SER A 454 -70.59 73.10 -9.57
CA SER A 454 -70.87 73.93 -10.74
C SER A 454 -71.58 73.09 -11.80
N GLU A 455 -71.02 71.93 -12.15
CA GLU A 455 -71.57 71.04 -13.18
C GLU A 455 -72.98 70.55 -12.80
N HIS A 456 -73.17 70.05 -11.57
CA HIS A 456 -74.50 69.66 -11.11
C HIS A 456 -75.50 70.82 -11.15
N ARG A 457 -75.07 72.07 -10.95
CA ARG A 457 -75.94 73.24 -11.05
C ARG A 457 -76.32 73.56 -12.50
N GLU A 458 -75.41 73.32 -13.46
CA GLU A 458 -75.70 73.47 -14.89
C GLU A 458 -76.77 72.46 -15.33
N GLU A 459 -76.71 71.24 -14.82
CA GLU A 459 -77.72 70.18 -15.02
C GLU A 459 -78.98 70.31 -14.13
N GLY A 460 -79.08 71.38 -13.32
CA GLY A 460 -80.25 71.65 -12.48
C GLY A 460 -80.40 70.72 -11.26
N ILE A 461 -79.38 69.97 -10.90
CA ILE A 461 -79.33 69.05 -9.76
C ILE A 461 -78.84 69.81 -8.52
N SER A 462 -79.69 69.94 -7.51
CA SER A 462 -79.36 70.67 -6.26
C SER A 462 -79.09 69.78 -5.05
N ASN A 463 -79.35 68.47 -5.14
CA ASN A 463 -79.13 67.51 -4.07
C ASN A 463 -78.25 66.36 -4.58
N TYR A 464 -76.94 66.50 -4.44
CA TYR A 464 -75.92 65.59 -5.00
C TYR A 464 -74.88 65.15 -3.94
N GLU A 465 -75.18 65.34 -2.64
CA GLU A 465 -74.26 64.99 -1.55
C GLU A 465 -74.03 63.47 -1.45
N ASP A 466 -75.02 62.65 -1.78
CA ASP A 466 -74.87 61.20 -1.89
C ASP A 466 -74.60 60.81 -3.35
N CYS A 467 -73.32 60.86 -3.74
CA CYS A 467 -72.88 60.57 -5.10
C CYS A 467 -73.31 59.16 -5.56
N MET A 468 -73.38 58.20 -4.63
CA MET A 468 -73.69 56.80 -4.91
C MET A 468 -75.17 56.56 -5.19
N GLU A 469 -76.07 57.45 -4.75
CA GLU A 469 -77.49 57.39 -5.09
C GLU A 469 -77.72 57.64 -6.58
N CYS A 470 -76.95 58.55 -7.18
CA CYS A 470 -77.08 58.95 -8.58
C CYS A 470 -76.09 58.23 -9.51
N HIS A 471 -74.88 57.91 -9.04
CA HIS A 471 -73.80 57.29 -9.83
C HIS A 471 -73.34 55.95 -9.24
N PRO A 472 -74.21 54.92 -9.19
CA PRO A 472 -73.87 53.64 -8.56
C PRO A 472 -72.80 52.83 -9.30
N ASP A 473 -72.56 53.12 -10.58
CA ASP A 473 -71.52 52.50 -11.40
C ASP A 473 -70.30 53.42 -11.64
N GLY A 474 -70.31 54.60 -11.03
CA GLY A 474 -69.24 55.61 -11.12
C GLY A 474 -69.17 56.35 -12.44
N ARG A 475 -70.13 56.17 -13.34
CA ARG A 475 -70.14 56.83 -14.65
C ARG A 475 -70.94 58.12 -14.62
N GLU A 476 -70.50 59.06 -15.43
CA GLU A 476 -71.37 60.16 -15.86
C GLU A 476 -72.51 59.56 -16.69
N HIS A 477 -73.74 59.88 -16.31
CA HIS A 477 -74.92 59.48 -17.07
C HIS A 477 -75.37 60.69 -17.88
N ASP A 478 -74.88 60.77 -19.12
CA ASP A 478 -75.37 61.76 -20.07
C ASP A 478 -76.87 61.50 -20.33
N ASP A 479 -77.68 62.56 -20.24
CA ASP A 479 -79.10 62.53 -20.60
C ASP A 479 -79.26 62.20 -22.10
N ASP A 480 -79.84 61.04 -22.41
CA ASP A 480 -80.45 60.72 -23.71
C ASP A 480 -81.85 61.34 -23.85
#